data_AF-A0A168LM24-F1
#
_entry.id   AF-A0A168LM24-F1
#
_cell.length_a   1.000
_cell.length_b   1.000
_cell.length_c   1.000
_cell.angle_alpha   90.00
_cell.angle_beta   90.00
_cell.angle_gamma   90.00
#
_symmetry.space_group_name_H-M   'P 1'
#
loop_
_entity.id
_entity.type
_entity.pdbx_description
1 polymer ?
#
loop_
_entity_poly.entity_id
_entity_poly.type
_entity_poly.pdbx_seq_one_letter_code
_entity_poly.pdbx_strand_id
1 'polypeptide(L)'
;MKWIVMGVLILSLFALLFIVLKKKLGFGWLTVFGTHMVLATVGIYLVNFSGLITTVYIPLNPVTIGTVTVLGLPGVALLYGLKIYLISS
;
A
#
# COMPACT_ATOMS: atom_id res chain seq x y z
N MET A 1 10.41 20.89 25.68
CA MET A 1 9.26 20.03 25.32
C MET A 1 9.51 19.16 24.09
N LYS A 2 9.89 19.68 22.91
CA LYS A 2 10.18 18.87 21.69
C LYS A 2 11.12 17.67 21.90
N TRP A 3 12.22 17.86 22.62
CA TRP A 3 13.21 16.79 22.87
C TRP A 3 12.67 15.66 23.75
N ILE A 4 11.80 15.98 24.70
CA ILE A 4 11.16 14.99 25.58
C ILE A 4 10.18 14.15 24.76
N VAL A 5 9.34 14.82 23.96
CA VAL A 5 8.41 14.13 23.05
C VAL A 5 9.16 13.23 22.08
N MET A 6 10.27 13.71 21.50
CA MET A 6 11.08 12.93 20.58
C MET A 6 11.74 11.73 21.25
N GLY A 7 12.23 11.90 22.49
CA GLY A 7 12.78 10.79 23.29
C GLY A 7 11.74 9.72 23.61
N VAL A 8 10.53 10.12 23.99
CA VAL A 8 9.42 9.19 24.22
C VAL A 8 9.06 8.45 22.93
N LEU A 9 8.98 9.16 21.80
CA LEU A 9 8.64 8.58 20.51
C LEU A 9 9.67 7.53 20.06
N ILE A 10 10.95 7.84 20.22
CA ILE A 10 12.05 6.92 19.91
C ILE A 10 11.98 5.69 20.81
N LEU A 11 11.82 5.87 22.12
CA LEU A 11 11.76 4.77 23.08
C LEU A 11 10.55 3.86 22.83
N SER A 12 9.38 4.45 22.59
CA SER A 12 8.16 3.73 22.25
C SER A 12 8.30 2.96 20.93
N LEU A 13 8.94 3.55 19.91
CA LEU A 13 9.20 2.88 18.63
C LEU A 13 10.08 1.63 18.82
N PHE A 14 11.18 1.76 19.57
CA PHE A 14 12.07 0.63 19.85
C PHE A 14 11.39 -0.46 20.69
N ALA A 15 10.61 -0.08 21.70
CA ALA A 15 9.83 -1.02 22.50
C ALA A 15 8.81 -1.79 21.64
N LEU A 16 8.13 -1.09 20.72
CA LEU A 16 7.17 -1.71 19.81
C LEU A 16 7.84 -2.70 18.85
N LEU A 17 8.95 -2.31 18.22
CA LEU A 17 9.73 -3.19 17.35
C LEU A 17 10.23 -4.42 18.10
N PHE A 18 10.72 -4.24 19.32
CA PHE A 18 11.14 -5.34 20.18
C PHE A 18 10.00 -6.32 20.45
N ILE A 19 8.81 -5.82 20.79
CA ILE A 19 7.60 -6.64 21.00
C ILE A 19 7.21 -7.36 19.72
N VAL A 20 7.21 -6.70 18.57
CA VAL A 20 6.87 -7.30 17.27
C VAL A 20 7.79 -8.48 16.94
N LEU A 21 9.10 -8.31 17.14
CA LEU A 21 10.10 -9.36 16.90
C LEU A 21 10.01 -10.49 17.94
N LYS A 22 9.82 -10.18 19.22
CA LYS A 22 9.73 -11.17 20.32
C LYS A 22 8.45 -11.99 20.27
N LYS A 23 7.32 -11.36 19.95
CA LYS A 23 6.00 -11.99 20.14
C LYS A 23 5.69 -13.03 19.08
N LYS A 24 6.60 -13.29 18.11
CA LYS A 24 6.33 -14.10 16.92
C LYS A 24 4.92 -13.82 16.43
N LEU A 25 4.60 -12.53 16.21
CA LEU A 25 3.40 -12.16 15.45
C LEU A 25 3.52 -12.97 14.17
N GLY A 26 2.78 -14.08 14.12
CA GLY A 26 3.07 -15.15 13.18
C GLY A 26 3.12 -14.56 11.79
N PHE A 27 3.99 -15.09 10.93
CA PHE A 27 4.03 -14.69 9.52
C PHE A 27 2.64 -14.69 8.86
N GLY A 28 1.62 -15.31 9.47
CA GLY A 28 0.19 -15.15 9.14
C GLY A 28 -0.31 -13.71 8.93
N TRP A 29 0.13 -12.70 9.70
CA TRP A 29 -0.27 -11.32 9.37
C TRP A 29 0.46 -10.80 8.13
N LEU A 30 1.72 -11.20 7.96
CA LEU A 30 2.52 -10.89 6.78
C LEU A 30 1.97 -11.57 5.52
N THR A 31 1.39 -12.78 5.63
CA THR A 31 0.74 -13.47 4.51
C THR A 31 -0.60 -12.83 4.15
N VAL A 32 -1.38 -12.35 5.12
CA VAL A 32 -2.60 -11.57 4.85
C VAL A 32 -2.26 -10.23 4.17
N PHE A 33 -1.23 -9.54 4.65
CA PHE A 33 -0.74 -8.31 4.01
C PHE A 33 -0.19 -8.59 2.60
N GLY A 34 0.64 -9.63 2.46
CA GLY A 34 1.22 -10.06 1.20
C GLY A 34 0.17 -10.51 0.18
N THR A 35 -0.89 -11.20 0.61
CA THR A 35 -1.99 -11.61 -0.30
C THR A 35 -2.78 -10.40 -0.80
N HIS A 36 -3.05 -9.41 0.05
CA HIS A 36 -3.64 -8.14 -0.43
C HIS A 36 -2.73 -7.43 -1.43
N MET A 37 -1.42 -7.36 -1.15
CA MET A 37 -0.42 -6.77 -2.04
C MET A 37 -0.34 -7.49 -3.40
N VAL A 38 -0.34 -8.82 -3.39
CA VAL A 38 -0.32 -9.64 -4.62
C VAL A 38 -1.62 -9.49 -5.39
N LEU A 39 -2.78 -9.61 -4.74
CA LEU A 39 -4.10 -9.42 -5.39
C LEU A 39 -4.23 -8.06 -6.05
N ALA A 40 -3.74 -7.02 -5.39
CA ALA A 40 -3.82 -5.66 -5.89
C ALA A 40 -2.82 -5.41 -7.04
N THR A 41 -1.62 -6.00 -6.97
CA THR A 41 -0.64 -5.99 -8.06
C THR A 41 -1.17 -6.74 -9.28
N VAL A 42 -1.76 -7.92 -9.08
CA VAL A 42 -2.41 -8.70 -10.16
C VAL A 42 -3.59 -7.93 -10.75
N GLY A 43 -4.38 -7.24 -9.94
CA GLY A 43 -5.45 -6.36 -10.40
C GLY A 43 -4.96 -5.22 -11.30
N ILE A 44 -3.90 -4.51 -10.89
CA ILE A 44 -3.28 -3.47 -11.75
C ILE A 44 -2.72 -4.07 -13.02
N TYR A 45 -2.03 -5.21 -12.92
CA TYR A 45 -1.44 -5.87 -14.07
C TYR A 45 -2.52 -6.30 -15.08
N LEU A 46 -3.64 -6.85 -14.62
CA LEU A 46 -4.77 -7.17 -15.48
C LEU A 46 -5.35 -5.91 -16.11
N VAL A 47 -5.57 -4.83 -15.37
CA VAL A 47 -6.08 -3.57 -15.93
C VAL A 47 -5.14 -2.99 -16.99
N ASN A 48 -3.83 -2.98 -16.73
CA ASN A 48 -2.82 -2.42 -17.65
C ASN A 48 -2.51 -3.35 -18.84
N PHE A 49 -2.53 -4.66 -18.66
CA PHE A 49 -2.09 -5.65 -19.67
C PHE A 49 -3.24 -6.27 -20.47
N SER A 50 -4.47 -6.27 -19.94
CA SER A 50 -5.65 -6.80 -20.64
C SER A 50 -5.95 -6.07 -21.94
N GLY A 51 -5.34 -4.90 -22.20
CA GLY A 51 -5.63 -4.09 -23.38
C GLY A 51 -7.08 -3.64 -23.49
N LEU A 52 -7.88 -3.84 -22.43
CA LEU A 52 -9.32 -3.59 -22.44
C LEU A 52 -9.61 -2.11 -22.70
N ILE A 53 -8.69 -1.21 -22.29
CA ILE A 53 -8.77 0.22 -22.55
C ILE A 53 -7.35 0.79 -22.69
N THR A 54 -6.89 0.98 -23.92
CA THR A 54 -5.52 1.38 -24.30
C THR A 54 -5.12 2.80 -23.91
N THR A 55 -6.01 3.60 -23.30
CA THR A 55 -5.81 5.03 -23.02
C THR A 55 -5.52 5.37 -21.56
N VAL A 56 -5.70 4.44 -20.61
CA VAL A 56 -5.51 4.70 -19.16
C VAL A 56 -4.33 3.91 -18.60
N TYR A 57 -3.14 4.50 -18.67
CA TYR A 57 -1.92 3.96 -18.06
C TYR A 57 -1.79 4.41 -16.60
N ILE A 58 -1.78 3.47 -15.65
CA ILE A 58 -1.45 3.77 -14.24
C ILE A 58 0.07 3.63 -14.07
N PRO A 59 0.81 4.72 -13.81
CA PRO A 59 2.27 4.66 -13.66
C PRO A 59 2.63 3.87 -12.41
N LEU A 60 3.59 2.95 -12.54
CA LEU A 60 4.19 2.24 -11.41
C LEU A 60 5.25 3.14 -10.77
N ASN A 61 4.86 3.90 -9.74
CA ASN A 61 5.74 4.75 -8.96
C ASN A 61 5.54 4.44 -7.46
N PRO A 62 6.42 4.90 -6.57
CA PRO A 62 6.32 4.58 -5.14
C PRO A 62 4.98 4.97 -4.51
N VAL A 63 4.33 6.02 -5.04
CA VAL A 63 3.03 6.49 -4.55
C VAL A 63 1.92 5.54 -4.94
N THR A 64 1.83 5.12 -6.20
CA THR A 64 0.80 4.16 -6.66
C THR A 64 0.98 2.80 -6.02
N ILE A 65 2.22 2.33 -5.89
CA ILE A 65 2.55 1.10 -5.17
C ILE A 65 2.12 1.21 -3.70
N GLY A 66 2.38 2.35 -3.05
CA GLY A 66 1.95 2.61 -1.67
C GLY A 66 0.43 2.63 -1.49
N THR A 67 -0.30 3.29 -2.38
CA THR A 67 -1.78 3.34 -2.33
C THR A 67 -2.38 1.95 -2.45
N VAL A 68 -1.81 1.13 -3.34
CA VAL A 68 -2.37 -0.18 -3.68
C VAL A 68 -1.96 -1.25 -2.67
N THR A 69 -0.81 -1.10 -2.02
CA THR A 69 -0.41 -1.95 -0.88
C THR A 69 -1.25 -1.69 0.36
N VAL A 70 -1.63 -0.44 0.61
CA VAL A 70 -2.49 -0.08 1.76
C VAL A 70 -3.95 -0.45 1.52
N LEU A 71 -4.48 -0.16 0.33
CA LEU A 71 -5.91 -0.30 0.04
C LEU A 71 -6.27 -1.57 -0.71
N GLY A 72 -5.31 -2.33 -1.24
CA GLY A 72 -5.57 -3.55 -2.01
C GLY A 72 -6.28 -3.27 -3.35
N LEU A 73 -7.18 -4.18 -3.75
CA LEU A 73 -8.06 -4.02 -4.92
C LEU A 73 -8.85 -2.69 -4.95
N PRO A 74 -9.43 -2.19 -3.82
CA PRO A 74 -10.07 -0.87 -3.81
C PRO A 74 -9.10 0.28 -4.15
N GLY A 75 -7.82 0.16 -3.82
CA GLY A 75 -6.80 1.15 -4.21
C GLY A 75 -6.62 1.26 -5.71
N VAL A 76 -6.71 0.12 -6.41
CA VAL A 76 -6.67 0.08 -7.89
C VAL A 76 -7.87 0.81 -8.48
N ALA A 77 -9.07 0.54 -7.97
CA ALA A 77 -10.31 1.19 -8.40
C ALA A 77 -10.28 2.71 -8.13
N LEU A 78 -9.71 3.14 -7.00
CA LEU A 78 -9.52 4.55 -6.67
C LEU A 78 -8.58 5.23 -7.68
N LEU A 79 -7.40 4.67 -7.91
CA LEU A 79 -6.42 5.24 -8.86
C LEU A 79 -7.00 5.33 -10.27
N TYR A 80 -7.80 4.34 -10.65
CA TYR A 80 -8.53 4.32 -11.92
C TYR A 80 -9.56 5.44 -12.01
N GLY A 81 -10.46 5.55 -11.02
CA GLY A 81 -11.47 6.62 -10.99
C GLY A 81 -10.88 8.01 -10.97
N LEU A 82 -9.78 8.20 -10.23
CA LEU A 82 -9.06 9.47 -10.15
C LEU A 82 -8.48 9.87 -11.51
N LYS A 83 -7.96 8.90 -12.28
CA LYS A 83 -7.43 9.17 -13.61
C LYS A 83 -8.53 9.50 -14.62
N ILE A 84 -9.67 8.81 -14.57
CA ILE A 84 -10.82 9.15 -15.42
C ILE A 84 -11.31 10.56 -15.10
N TYR A 85 -11.43 10.92 -13.82
CA TYR A 85 -11.84 12.25 -13.41
C TYR A 85 -10.89 13.34 -13.93
N LEU A 86 -9.58 13.12 -13.82
CA LEU A 86 -8.56 14.06 -14.30
C LEU A 86 -8.48 14.15 -15.83
N ILE A 87 -8.83 13.10 -16.57
CA ILE A 87 -8.89 13.12 -18.05
C ILE A 87 -10.19 13.77 -18.53
N SER A 88 -11.27 13.63 -17.76
CA SER A 88 -12.61 14.17 -18.09
C SER A 88 -12.79 15.65 -17.72
N SER A 89 -11.82 16.26 -17.02
CA SER A 89 -11.84 17.67 -16.60
C SER A 89 -10.85 18.50 -17.40
#